data_AF-A0A0S3RPQ1-F1
#
_entry.id   AF-A0A0S3RPQ1-F1
#
_cell.length_a   1.000
_cell.length_b   1.000
_cell.length_c   1.000
_cell.angle_alpha   90.00
_cell.angle_beta   90.00
_cell.angle_gamma   90.00
#
_symmetry.space_group_name_H-M   'P 1'
#
loop_
_entity.id
_entity.type
_entity.pdbx_description
1 polymer ?
#
loop_
_entity_poly.entity_id
_entity_poly.type
_entity_poly.pdbx_seq_one_letter_code
_entity_poly.pdbx_strand_id
1 'polypeptide(L)' 'TFPTSLNLKLDEENILVWQQQIIATTKGLHFLKFLDGNNVPSMLLTPANEAENIINPLFLQYEQQDQLIMA' A
#
# COMPACT_ATOMS: atom_id res chain seq x y z
N THR A 1 0.62 -3.33 12.77
CA THR A 1 -0.66 -3.42 13.50
C THR A 1 -1.61 -2.42 12.91
N PHE A 2 -2.72 -2.88 12.30
CA PHE A 2 -3.75 -2.00 11.75
C PHE A 2 -4.39 -1.20 12.90
N PRO A 3 -4.39 0.15 12.85
CA PRO A 3 -5.04 0.93 13.87
C PRO A 3 -6.55 0.76 13.69
N THR A 4 -7.18 0.13 14.69
CA THR A 4 -8.64 -0.01 14.85
C THR A 4 -9.36 -0.73 13.70
N SER A 5 -9.68 -2.01 13.93
CA SER A 5 -10.72 -2.70 13.18
C SER A 5 -12.06 -1.98 13.38
N LEU A 6 -12.62 -1.43 12.30
CA LEU A 6 -13.99 -0.91 12.28
C LEU A 6 -14.95 -2.10 12.45
N ASN A 7 -15.37 -2.36 13.68
CA ASN A 7 -16.45 -3.32 14.00
C ASN A 7 -17.83 -2.71 13.67
N LEU A 8 -17.97 -2.03 12.54
CA LEU A 8 -19.19 -1.36 12.13
C LEU A 8 -19.46 -1.73 10.68
N LYS A 9 -20.48 -2.54 10.40
CA LYS A 9 -20.82 -2.92 9.03
C LYS A 9 -21.11 -1.68 8.17
N LEU A 10 -20.55 -1.60 6.98
CA LEU A 10 -20.86 -0.53 6.03
C LEU A 10 -22.37 -0.52 5.68
N ASP A 11 -22.98 0.66 5.81
CA ASP A 11 -24.36 0.97 5.45
C ASP A 11 -24.45 2.39 4.85
N GLU A 12 -25.65 2.79 4.42
CA GLU A 12 -25.88 4.10 3.78
C GLU A 12 -25.70 5.28 4.75
N GLU A 13 -25.86 5.07 6.05
CA GLU A 13 -25.77 6.10 7.08
C GLU A 13 -24.31 6.35 7.50
N ASN A 14 -23.44 5.35 7.36
CA ASN A 14 -22.06 5.38 7.84
C ASN A 14 -21.00 5.43 6.72
N ILE A 15 -21.42 5.59 5.46
CA ILE A 15 -20.51 5.64 4.30
C ILE A 15 -19.43 6.71 4.43
N LEU A 16 -19.75 7.88 4.99
CA LEU A 16 -18.79 8.97 5.18
C LEU A 16 -17.73 8.64 6.23
N VAL A 17 -18.12 7.95 7.30
CA VAL A 17 -17.20 7.51 8.35
C VAL A 17 -16.25 6.45 7.80
N TRP A 18 -16.79 5.50 7.05
CA TRP A 18 -16.00 4.50 6.34
C TRP A 18 -15.03 5.13 5.34
N GLN A 19 -15.48 6.13 4.57
CA GLN A 19 -14.62 6.83 3.62
C GLN A 19 -13.46 7.54 4.33
N GLN A 20 -13.73 8.25 5.43
CA GLN A 20 -12.66 8.90 6.21
C GLN A 20 -11.67 7.89 6.77
N GLN A 21 -12.14 6.76 7.31
CA GLN A 21 -11.26 5.73 7.86
C GLN A 21 -10.42 5.06 6.78
N ILE A 22 -11.00 4.75 5.61
CA ILE A 22 -10.27 4.19 4.47
C ILE A 22 -9.20 5.19 4.02
N ILE A 23 -9.55 6.46 3.83
CA ILE A 23 -8.59 7.49 3.41
C ILE A 23 -7.46 7.64 4.44
N ALA A 24 -7.79 7.69 5.74
CA ALA A 24 -6.81 7.81 6.81
C ALA A 24 -5.88 6.60 6.88
N THR A 25 -6.43 5.39 6.77
CA THR A 25 -5.68 4.13 6.74
C THR A 25 -4.76 4.05 5.53
N THR A 26 -5.29 4.33 4.33
CA THR A 26 -4.51 4.32 3.09
C THR A 26 -3.39 5.35 3.11
N LYS A 27 -3.61 6.53 3.71
CA LYS A 27 -2.57 7.55 3.91
C LYS A 27 -1.52 7.11 4.94
N GLY A 28 -1.96 6.63 6.10
CA GLY A 28 -1.07 6.22 7.19
C GLY A 28 -0.20 5.01 6.85
N LEU A 29 -0.67 4.14 5.96
CA LEU A 29 0.08 2.97 5.47
C LEU A 29 0.82 3.23 4.15
N HIS A 30 0.79 4.47 3.65
CA HIS A 30 1.40 4.87 2.39
C HIS A 30 0.92 4.08 1.15
N PHE A 31 -0.27 3.48 1.20
CA PHE A 31 -0.87 2.69 0.11
C PHE A 31 -1.45 3.53 -1.04
N LEU A 32 -1.53 4.85 -0.90
CA LEU A 32 -2.06 5.72 -1.96
C LEU A 32 -1.34 5.52 -3.31
N LYS A 33 -0.02 5.37 -3.28
CA LYS A 33 0.78 5.14 -4.50
C LYS A 33 0.60 3.73 -5.06
N PHE A 34 0.31 2.77 -4.18
CA PHE A 34 0.00 1.39 -4.55
C PHE A 34 -1.35 1.32 -5.27
N LEU A 35 -2.41 1.86 -4.65
CA LEU A 35 -3.77 1.84 -5.21
C LEU A 35 -3.89 2.63 -6.52
N ASP A 36 -3.10 3.69 -6.69
CA ASP A 36 -3.10 4.50 -7.92
C ASP A 36 -2.43 3.79 -9.10
N GLY A 37 -1.57 2.78 -8.87
CA GLY A 37 -0.93 1.95 -9.90
C GLY A 37 0.02 2.68 -10.86
N ASN A 38 0.06 4.02 -10.85
CA ASN A 38 0.86 4.83 -11.77
C ASN A 38 2.32 4.99 -11.34
N ASN A 39 2.67 4.62 -10.11
CA ASN A 39 4.00 4.85 -9.52
C ASN A 39 4.63 3.55 -8.98
N VAL A 40 4.50 2.44 -9.71
CA VAL A 40 5.16 1.18 -9.36
C VAL A 40 6.67 1.33 -9.58
N PRO A 41 7.52 1.17 -8.54
CA PRO A 41 8.97 1.23 -8.70
C PRO A 41 9.46 0.07 -9.58
N SER A 42 10.48 0.30 -10.40
CA SER A 42 11.14 -0.80 -11.11
C SER A 42 11.90 -1.69 -10.13
N MET A 43 11.82 -3.01 -10.32
CA MET A 43 12.51 -4.02 -9.51
C MET A 43 14.02 -3.83 -9.50
N LEU A 44 14.59 -3.41 -10.62
CA LEU A 44 16.02 -3.13 -10.79
C LEU A 44 16.20 -1.65 -11.13
N LEU A 45 17.19 -1.01 -10.49
CA LEU A 45 17.53 0.40 -10.75
C LEU A 45 18.36 0.57 -12.02
N THR A 46 19.25 -0.38 -12.32
CA THR A 46 20.08 -0.40 -13.52
C THR A 46 20.34 -1.84 -13.99
N PRO A 47 20.73 -2.05 -15.27
CA PRO A 47 21.12 -3.37 -15.77
C PRO A 47 22.35 -3.96 -15.05
N ALA A 48 23.25 -3.12 -14.53
CA ALA A 48 24.38 -3.58 -13.72
C ALA A 48 23.94 -4.20 -12.39
N ASN A 49 22.80 -3.75 -11.84
CA ASN A 49 22.22 -4.33 -10.63
C ASN A 49 21.64 -5.73 -10.85
N GLU A 50 21.33 -6.13 -12.09
CA GLU A 50 20.91 -7.49 -12.42
C GLU A 50 22.06 -8.48 -12.22
N ALA A 51 23.26 -8.11 -12.65
CA ALA A 51 24.46 -8.94 -12.51
C ALA A 51 24.89 -9.12 -11.04
N GLU A 52 24.59 -8.12 -10.19
CA GLU A 52 24.92 -8.11 -8.76
C GLU A 52 23.73 -8.50 -7.85
N ASN A 53 22.56 -8.81 -8.45
CA ASN A 53 21.32 -9.13 -7.74
C ASN A 53 20.88 -8.08 -6.71
N ILE A 54 21.10 -6.79 -7.02
CA ILE A 54 20.74 -5.67 -6.16
C ILE A 54 19.32 -5.21 -6.51
N ILE A 55 18.36 -5.54 -5.65
CA ILE A 55 16.96 -5.16 -5.79
C ILE A 55 16.76 -3.72 -5.31
N ASN A 56 15.93 -2.96 -6.03
CA ASN A 56 15.54 -1.62 -5.62
C ASN A 56 14.82 -1.65 -4.25
N PRO A 57 15.34 -0.98 -3.22
CA PRO A 57 14.68 -0.94 -1.90
C PRO A 57 13.25 -0.39 -1.97
N LEU A 58 12.96 0.51 -2.91
CA LEU A 58 11.62 1.06 -3.14
C LEU A 58 10.66 0.00 -3.69
N PHE A 59 11.15 -0.91 -4.54
CA PHE A 59 10.37 -2.03 -5.03
C PHE A 59 10.07 -3.03 -3.91
N LEU A 60 11.05 -3.33 -3.06
CA LEU A 60 10.85 -4.22 -1.92
C LEU A 60 9.84 -3.63 -0.91
N GLN A 61 9.92 -2.32 -0.66
CA GLN A 61 8.96 -1.63 0.18
C GLN A 61 7.55 -1.66 -0.43
N TYR A 62 7.45 -1.50 -1.75
CA TYR A 62 6.19 -1.61 -2.48
C TYR A 62 5.58 -3.02 -2.35
N GLU A 63 6.37 -4.09 -2.51
CA GLU A 63 5.90 -5.47 -2.33
C GLU A 63 5.45 -5.78 -0.91
N GLN A 64 6.18 -5.31 0.10
CA GLN A 64 5.79 -5.47 1.50
C GLN A 64 4.46 -4.76 1.81
N GLN A 65 4.21 -3.63 1.15
CA GLN A 65 2.95 -2.91 1.27
C GLN A 65 1.79 -3.66 0.61
N ASP A 66 2.01 -4.32 -0.53
CA ASP A 66 1.00 -5.16 -1.19
C ASP A 66 0.56 -6.35 -0.32
N GLN A 67 1.53 -7.01 0.32
CA GLN A 67 1.24 -8.14 1.23
C GLN A 67 0.37 -7.74 2.43
N LEU A 68 0.41 -6.48 2.86
CA LEU A 68 -0.45 -6.00 3.95
C LEU A 68 -1.92 -5.86 3.54
N ILE A 69 -2.21 -5.68 2.25
CA ILE A 69 -3.59 -5.59 1.74
C ILE A 69 -4.21 -6.99 1.64
N MET A 70 -3.39 -8.01 1.36
CA MET A 70 -3.83 -9.41 1.19
C MET A 70 -3.88 -10.24 2.48
N ALA A 71 -3.36 -9.73 3.60
CA ALA A 71 -3.29 -10.43 4.90
C ALA A 71 -4.54 -10.19 5.77
#